data_AF-A0A0M2LZD0-F1
#
_entry.id   AF-A0A0M2LZD0-F1
#
_cell.length_a   1.000
_cell.length_b   1.000
_cell.length_c   1.000
_cell.angle_alpha   90.00
_cell.angle_beta   90.00
_cell.angle_gamma   90.00
#
_symmetry.space_group_name_H-M   'P 1'
#
loop_
_entity.id
_entity.type
_entity.pdbx_description
1 polymer ?
#
loop_
_entity_poly.entity_id
_entity_poly.type
_entity_poly.pdbx_seq_one_letter_code
_entity_poly.pdbx_strand_id
1 'polypeptide(L)'
;ALDPLRRIEYETGDALRLHRGSGRAERRGPVVDALVSAGIPDAEERLPQRSDELSGGLRQRVLLASATIADPRFVVADEPTTALDAAYRDRVLAALRARADAGAGVLLVTHDLGSVRAVADRVLVMRDGRVIESGTPEEVLGTPRHVFTRELLDASPERAPRGTRLLGRNRGASSEIRAAGPDETPILELAEVSVAFGRRTVLRRASLAVRDGETVGLVGPSGSGKTTLLRVALGLLRPDTGDARVDGASWAAARPRERRALHQRLALVPQDPLASFPRGADGLAILRDALRAAGVERGLRRGRALGLADEVGLPASALARPAADLSGVQRQRLAIARALARSPRILLPDEPV
;
A
#
# COMPACT_ATOMS: atom_id res chain seq x y z
N ALA A 1 -3.00 19.29 1.08
CA ALA A 1 -2.47 18.55 -0.08
C ALA A 1 -1.50 19.45 -0.82
N LEU A 2 -0.44 18.90 -1.42
CA LEU A 2 0.55 19.71 -2.15
C LEU A 2 -0.01 20.14 -3.49
N ASP A 3 0.26 21.38 -3.89
CA ASP A 3 -0.02 21.83 -5.26
C ASP A 3 0.90 21.10 -6.27
N PRO A 4 0.35 20.39 -7.27
CA PRO A 4 1.13 19.66 -8.26
C PRO A 4 2.02 20.55 -9.13
N LEU A 5 1.70 21.83 -9.27
CA LEU A 5 2.45 22.76 -10.12
C LEU A 5 3.54 23.52 -9.36
N ARG A 6 3.52 23.49 -8.02
CA ARG A 6 4.49 24.21 -7.19
C ARG A 6 5.70 23.35 -6.88
N ARG A 7 6.86 24.02 -6.80
CA ARG A 7 8.09 23.39 -6.35
C ARG A 7 8.06 23.18 -4.84
N ILE A 8 8.70 22.12 -4.39
CA ILE A 8 8.81 21.75 -2.97
C ILE A 8 9.35 22.89 -2.13
N GLU A 9 10.34 23.64 -2.65
CA GLU A 9 10.90 24.82 -1.96
C GLU A 9 9.82 25.82 -1.56
N TYR A 10 8.93 26.16 -2.50
CA TYR A 10 7.89 27.14 -2.27
C TYR A 10 6.78 26.61 -1.38
N GLU A 11 6.38 25.36 -1.61
CA GLU A 11 5.32 24.71 -0.86
C GLU A 11 5.69 24.57 0.62
N THR A 12 6.92 24.14 0.91
CA THR A 12 7.43 24.02 2.27
C THR A 12 7.67 25.39 2.91
N GLY A 13 8.25 26.33 2.16
CA GLY A 13 8.57 27.67 2.66
C GLY A 13 7.36 28.61 2.77
N ASP A 14 6.16 28.19 2.36
CA ASP A 14 4.98 29.05 2.37
C ASP A 14 4.52 29.37 3.78
N ALA A 15 4.56 28.38 4.68
CA ALA A 15 4.20 28.57 6.07
C ALA A 15 5.11 29.59 6.77
N LEU A 16 6.42 29.59 6.48
CA LEU A 16 7.35 30.60 6.99
C LEU A 16 7.06 32.00 6.42
N ARG A 17 6.71 32.09 5.14
CA ARG A 17 6.34 33.37 4.51
C ARG A 17 5.07 33.95 5.13
N LEU A 18 4.04 33.13 5.30
CA LEU A 18 2.72 33.56 5.76
C LEU A 18 2.70 33.88 7.26
N HIS A 19 3.43 33.11 8.07
CA HIS A 19 3.34 33.23 9.53
C HIS A 19 4.54 33.95 10.17
N ARG A 20 5.69 34.01 9.50
CA ARG A 20 6.91 34.65 10.03
C ARG A 20 7.42 35.81 9.17
N GLY A 21 6.79 36.09 8.03
CA GLY A 21 7.19 37.18 7.12
C GLY A 21 8.57 37.01 6.49
N SER A 22 9.16 35.81 6.55
CA SER A 22 10.55 35.58 6.14
C SER A 22 10.78 35.79 4.65
N GLY A 23 11.89 36.45 4.30
CA GLY A 23 12.31 36.69 2.92
C GLY A 23 12.64 35.39 2.18
N ARG A 24 12.85 35.45 0.85
CA ARG A 24 13.18 34.23 0.07
C ARG A 24 14.51 33.61 0.49
N ALA A 25 15.56 34.43 0.64
CA ALA A 25 16.90 33.95 1.01
C ALA A 25 16.93 33.31 2.41
N GLU A 26 16.17 33.89 3.36
CA GLU A 26 16.11 33.44 4.75
C GLU A 26 15.39 32.10 4.94
N ARG A 27 14.48 31.74 4.03
CA ARG A 27 13.67 30.52 4.13
C ARG A 27 14.39 29.27 3.66
N ARG A 28 15.40 29.39 2.80
CA ARG A 28 16.00 28.23 2.12
C ARG A 28 16.64 27.25 3.11
N GLY A 29 17.40 27.75 4.09
CA GLY A 29 18.00 26.93 5.15
C GLY A 29 16.95 26.16 5.96
N PRO A 30 16.00 26.86 6.62
CA PRO A 30 14.92 26.22 7.37
C PRO A 30 14.08 25.21 6.55
N VAL A 31 13.87 25.47 5.26
CA VAL A 31 13.18 24.54 4.36
C VAL A 31 13.98 23.25 4.17
N VAL A 32 15.29 23.35 3.94
CA VAL A 32 16.16 22.17 3.82
C VAL A 32 16.15 21.38 5.13
N ASP A 33 16.31 22.05 6.27
CA ASP A 33 16.31 21.41 7.58
C ASP A 33 14.99 20.67 7.86
N ALA A 34 13.85 21.29 7.53
CA ALA A 34 12.54 20.67 7.68
C ALA A 34 12.36 19.44 6.77
N LEU A 35 12.83 19.51 5.53
CA LEU A 35 12.77 18.38 4.59
C LEU A 35 13.68 17.22 5.05
N VAL A 36 14.88 17.53 5.55
CA VAL A 36 15.80 16.53 6.12
C VAL A 36 15.18 15.88 7.36
N SER A 37 14.60 16.68 8.26
CA SER A 37 13.90 16.18 9.45
C SER A 37 12.71 15.28 9.09
N ALA A 38 11.97 15.61 8.02
CA ALA A 38 10.93 14.77 7.46
C ALA A 38 11.44 13.53 6.68
N GLY A 39 12.76 13.35 6.59
CA GLY A 39 13.39 12.19 5.97
C GLY A 39 13.42 12.23 4.44
N ILE A 40 13.47 13.41 3.83
CA ILE A 40 13.71 13.57 2.39
C ILE A 40 15.21 13.37 2.10
N PRO A 41 15.62 12.34 1.33
CA PRO A 41 17.00 12.18 0.92
C PRO A 41 17.38 13.25 -0.11
N ASP A 42 18.62 13.74 -0.08
CA ASP A 42 19.15 14.73 -1.03
C ASP A 42 18.28 16.00 -1.10
N ALA A 43 17.81 16.49 0.06
CA ALA A 43 16.77 17.53 0.16
C ALA A 43 17.09 18.80 -0.66
N GLU A 44 18.36 19.23 -0.68
CA GLU A 44 18.79 20.39 -1.48
C GLU A 44 18.62 20.18 -2.98
N GLU A 45 19.00 19.00 -3.50
CA GLU A 45 18.87 18.66 -4.92
C GLU A 45 17.40 18.55 -5.35
N ARG A 46 16.51 18.27 -4.39
CA ARG A 46 15.07 18.09 -4.63
C ARG A 46 14.26 19.37 -4.53
N LEU A 47 14.79 20.45 -3.96
CA LEU A 47 14.10 21.76 -3.90
C LEU A 47 13.39 22.19 -5.21
N PRO A 48 13.97 22.01 -6.41
CA PRO A 48 13.31 22.41 -7.65
C PRO A 48 12.23 21.45 -8.13
N GLN A 49 12.13 20.23 -7.57
CA GLN A 49 11.15 19.24 -7.98
C GLN A 49 9.73 19.71 -7.63
N ARG A 50 8.77 19.30 -8.46
CA ARG A 50 7.34 19.46 -8.21
C ARG A 50 6.76 18.27 -7.46
N SER A 51 5.60 18.44 -6.85
CA SER A 51 4.91 17.36 -6.15
C SER A 51 4.65 16.15 -7.07
N ASP A 52 4.28 16.38 -8.33
CA ASP A 52 4.00 15.31 -9.29
C ASP A 52 5.22 14.42 -9.63
N GLU A 53 6.43 14.98 -9.52
CA GLU A 53 7.71 14.31 -9.74
C GLU A 53 8.19 13.47 -8.53
N LEU A 54 7.50 13.58 -7.40
CA LEU A 54 7.77 12.80 -6.20
C LEU A 54 6.92 11.52 -6.15
N SER A 55 7.48 10.47 -5.53
CA SER A 55 6.69 9.31 -5.10
C SER A 55 5.68 9.70 -4.02
N GLY A 56 4.59 8.95 -3.85
CA GLY A 56 3.58 9.23 -2.83
C GLY A 56 4.16 9.42 -1.43
N GLY A 57 5.07 8.54 -1.01
CA GLY A 57 5.76 8.66 0.27
C GLY A 57 6.66 9.89 0.39
N LEU A 58 7.28 10.36 -0.70
CA LEU A 58 8.04 11.62 -0.69
C LEU A 58 7.11 12.83 -0.61
N ARG A 59 5.96 12.81 -1.29
CA ARG A 59 4.94 13.88 -1.17
C ARG A 59 4.44 14.03 0.25
N GLN A 60 4.17 12.92 0.94
CA GLN A 60 3.71 12.94 2.33
C GLN A 60 4.75 13.47 3.30
N ARG A 61 6.04 13.22 3.05
CA ARG A 61 7.14 13.81 3.83
C ARG A 61 7.27 15.30 3.58
N VAL A 62 7.13 15.76 2.34
CA VAL A 62 7.06 17.20 2.06
C VAL A 62 5.86 17.84 2.76
N LEU A 63 4.70 17.17 2.78
CA LEU A 63 3.54 17.63 3.55
C LEU A 63 3.86 17.76 5.04
N LEU A 64 4.47 16.75 5.64
CA LEU A 64 4.88 16.80 7.05
C LEU A 64 5.84 17.97 7.32
N ALA A 65 6.85 18.16 6.47
CA ALA A 65 7.78 19.29 6.58
C ALA A 65 7.02 20.62 6.50
N SER A 66 6.17 20.79 5.48
CA SER A 66 5.38 22.01 5.29
C SER A 66 4.43 22.31 6.45
N ALA A 67 3.87 21.28 7.09
CA ALA A 67 2.98 21.42 8.23
C ALA A 67 3.71 21.76 9.54
N THR A 68 4.98 21.37 9.68
CA THR A 68 5.71 21.50 10.95
C THR A 68 6.77 22.61 10.96
N ILE A 69 7.20 23.08 9.79
CA ILE A 69 8.28 24.08 9.64
C ILE A 69 8.00 25.41 10.35
N ALA A 70 6.73 25.83 10.45
CA ALA A 70 6.36 27.08 11.11
C ALA A 70 6.29 26.97 12.65
N ASP A 71 6.55 25.78 13.21
CA ASP A 71 6.39 25.46 14.63
C ASP A 71 4.98 25.78 15.16
N PRO A 72 3.94 25.11 14.61
CA PRO A 72 2.57 25.39 15.00
C PRO A 72 2.28 24.92 16.43
N ARG A 73 1.51 25.71 17.19
CA ARG A 73 1.02 25.32 18.52
C ARG A 73 -0.03 24.20 18.49
N PHE A 74 -0.57 23.87 17.33
CA PHE A 74 -1.56 22.83 17.15
C PHE A 74 -1.43 22.16 15.78
N VAL A 75 -1.44 20.83 15.75
CA VAL A 75 -1.33 20.01 14.53
C VAL A 75 -2.52 19.07 14.45
N VAL A 76 -3.22 19.08 13.31
CA VAL A 76 -4.19 18.04 12.95
C VAL A 76 -3.53 17.14 11.91
N ALA A 77 -3.41 15.86 12.23
CA ALA A 77 -2.78 14.86 11.38
C ALA A 77 -3.83 13.80 11.02
N ASP A 78 -4.40 13.94 9.82
CA ASP A 78 -5.39 13.01 9.27
C ASP A 78 -4.71 11.91 8.45
N GLU A 79 -4.74 10.69 8.97
CA GLU A 79 -4.10 9.50 8.41
C GLU A 79 -2.64 9.72 7.97
N PRO A 80 -1.78 10.31 8.82
CA PRO A 80 -0.47 10.84 8.41
C PRO A 80 0.54 9.77 8.04
N THR A 81 0.25 8.50 8.31
CA THR A 81 1.10 7.34 8.06
C THR A 81 0.53 6.39 7.00
N THR A 82 -0.67 6.68 6.49
CA THR A 82 -1.25 5.90 5.39
C THR A 82 -0.33 5.93 4.17
N ALA A 83 -0.14 4.78 3.51
CA ALA A 83 0.78 4.59 2.38
C ALA A 83 2.28 4.77 2.68
N LEU A 84 2.69 4.77 3.97
CA LEU A 84 4.09 4.71 4.37
C LEU A 84 4.49 3.31 4.82
N ASP A 85 5.75 2.93 4.57
CA ASP A 85 6.31 1.71 5.14
C ASP A 85 6.58 1.86 6.65
N ALA A 86 6.73 0.73 7.34
CA ALA A 86 6.86 0.69 8.80
C ALA A 86 8.03 1.55 9.34
N ALA A 87 9.18 1.53 8.66
CA ALA A 87 10.36 2.28 9.12
C ALA A 87 10.15 3.79 9.06
N TYR A 88 9.38 4.26 8.08
CA TYR A 88 9.05 5.68 7.97
C TYR A 88 7.84 6.10 8.80
N ARG A 89 6.85 5.22 8.96
CA ARG A 89 5.74 5.43 9.89
C ARG A 89 6.26 5.83 11.27
N ASP A 90 7.21 5.06 11.82
CA ASP A 90 7.76 5.30 13.15
C ASP A 90 8.44 6.68 13.25
N ARG A 91 9.08 7.15 12.18
CA ARG A 91 9.69 8.49 12.13
C ARG A 91 8.65 9.61 12.12
N VAL A 92 7.57 9.46 11.36
CA VAL A 92 6.48 10.46 11.32
C VAL A 92 5.82 10.56 12.69
N LEU A 93 5.52 9.42 13.31
CA LEU A 93 4.95 9.36 14.65
C LEU A 93 5.89 9.99 15.68
N ALA A 94 7.19 9.68 15.64
CA ALA A 94 8.19 10.30 16.51
C ALA A 94 8.27 11.82 16.33
N ALA A 95 8.16 12.32 15.10
CA ALA A 95 8.15 13.76 14.84
C ALA A 95 6.89 14.45 15.41
N LEU A 96 5.72 13.82 15.28
CA LEU A 96 4.48 14.31 15.89
C LEU A 96 4.57 14.28 17.43
N ARG A 97 5.13 13.21 18.00
CA ARG A 97 5.35 13.08 19.45
C ARG A 97 6.29 14.15 19.97
N ALA A 98 7.40 14.41 19.28
CA ALA A 98 8.34 15.46 19.65
C ALA A 98 7.69 16.86 19.67
N ARG A 99 6.70 17.12 18.80
CA ARG A 99 5.91 18.37 18.86
C ARG A 99 5.01 18.42 20.08
N ALA A 100 4.36 17.30 20.42
CA ALA A 100 3.57 17.21 21.65
C ALA A 100 4.43 17.44 22.89
N ASP A 101 5.62 16.82 22.95
CA ASP A 101 6.59 16.99 24.03
C ASP A 101 7.11 18.44 24.12
N ALA A 102 7.18 19.15 22.99
CA ALA A 102 7.51 20.57 22.93
C ALA A 102 6.33 21.51 23.28
N GLY A 103 5.16 20.96 23.63
CA GLY A 103 3.99 21.72 24.10
C GLY A 103 2.95 22.05 23.03
N ALA A 104 3.06 21.52 21.80
CA ALA A 104 2.00 21.66 20.80
C ALA A 104 0.87 20.66 21.06
N GLY A 105 -0.38 21.05 20.79
CA GLY A 105 -1.48 20.08 20.76
C GLY A 105 -1.45 19.27 19.47
N VAL A 106 -1.63 17.95 19.55
CA VAL A 106 -1.67 17.06 18.37
C VAL A 106 -2.97 16.27 18.36
N LEU A 107 -3.76 16.43 17.30
CA LEU A 107 -4.91 15.58 17.00
C LEU A 107 -4.52 14.60 15.89
N LEU A 108 -4.28 13.35 16.27
CA LEU A 108 -4.03 12.26 15.33
C LEU A 108 -5.35 11.54 15.02
N VAL A 109 -5.75 11.56 13.75
CA VAL A 109 -6.88 10.77 13.25
C VAL A 109 -6.30 9.59 12.47
N THR A 110 -6.53 8.37 12.96
CA THR A 110 -6.07 7.16 12.27
C THR A 110 -6.87 5.93 12.66
N HIS A 111 -6.89 4.94 11.78
CA HIS A 111 -7.36 3.58 12.06
C HIS A 111 -6.24 2.62 12.53
N ASP A 112 -4.98 3.05 12.53
CA ASP A 112 -3.83 2.24 12.98
C ASP A 112 -3.66 2.31 14.51
N LEU A 113 -4.08 1.26 15.21
CA LEU A 113 -4.08 1.23 16.67
C LEU A 113 -2.67 1.25 17.27
N GLY A 114 -1.66 0.74 16.56
CA GLY A 114 -0.28 0.73 16.99
C GLY A 114 0.31 2.13 16.93
N SER A 115 -0.06 2.91 15.91
CA SER A 115 0.25 4.33 15.84
C SER A 115 -0.34 5.07 17.05
N VAL A 116 -1.62 4.85 17.36
CA VAL A 116 -2.27 5.47 18.53
C VAL A 116 -1.55 5.08 19.82
N ARG A 117 -1.26 3.80 20.01
CA ARG A 117 -0.59 3.28 21.20
C ARG A 117 0.83 3.84 21.36
N ALA A 118 1.50 4.17 20.27
CA ALA A 118 2.87 4.65 20.29
C ALA A 118 3.01 6.12 20.70
N VAL A 119 2.02 6.98 20.42
CA VAL A 119 2.20 8.44 20.57
C VAL A 119 1.10 9.19 21.31
N ALA A 120 -0.10 8.62 21.45
CA ALA A 120 -1.24 9.33 22.00
C ALA A 120 -1.24 9.30 23.53
N ASP A 121 -1.44 10.46 24.16
CA ASP A 121 -1.70 10.52 25.62
C ASP A 121 -3.16 10.19 25.95
N ARG A 122 -4.09 10.43 25.01
CA ARG A 122 -5.53 10.17 25.15
C ARG A 122 -6.11 9.62 23.86
N VAL A 123 -6.98 8.62 23.97
CA VAL A 123 -7.67 7.97 22.85
C VAL A 123 -9.16 8.29 22.89
N LEU A 124 -9.75 8.53 21.72
CA LEU A 124 -11.18 8.69 21.51
C LEU A 124 -11.64 7.71 20.44
N VAL A 125 -12.64 6.89 20.75
CA VAL A 125 -13.28 5.99 19.77
C VAL A 125 -14.59 6.62 19.35
N MET A 126 -14.76 6.82 18.04
CA MET A 126 -15.95 7.43 17.47
C MET A 126 -16.74 6.41 16.64
N ARG A 127 -18.07 6.43 16.79
CA ARG A 127 -19.01 5.66 15.96
C ARG A 127 -20.27 6.48 15.73
N ASP A 128 -20.77 6.50 14.50
CA ASP A 128 -22.00 7.21 14.10
C ASP A 128 -22.03 8.69 14.55
N GLY A 129 -20.87 9.36 14.44
CA GLY A 129 -20.69 10.76 14.81
C GLY A 129 -20.64 11.04 16.31
N ARG A 130 -20.53 10.02 17.16
CA ARG A 130 -20.44 10.15 18.62
C ARG A 130 -19.17 9.52 19.16
N VAL A 131 -18.52 10.18 20.13
CA VAL A 131 -17.47 9.55 20.93
C VAL A 131 -18.15 8.55 21.87
N ILE A 132 -17.90 7.27 21.64
CA ILE A 132 -18.50 6.16 22.40
C ILE A 132 -17.59 5.68 23.53
N GLU A 133 -16.30 5.98 23.45
CA GLU A 133 -15.31 5.63 24.47
C GLU A 133 -14.13 6.61 24.44
N SER A 134 -13.58 6.91 25.62
CA SER A 134 -12.45 7.81 25.78
C SER A 134 -11.64 7.44 27.03
N GLY A 135 -10.31 7.54 26.96
CA GLY A 135 -9.43 7.22 28.09
C GLY A 135 -7.96 7.25 27.67
N THR A 136 -7.07 6.73 28.52
CA THR A 136 -5.68 6.49 28.13
C THR A 136 -5.60 5.34 27.11
N PRO A 137 -4.49 5.19 26.37
CA PRO A 137 -4.28 4.04 25.50
C PRO A 137 -4.44 2.69 26.24
N GLU A 138 -4.00 2.58 27.48
CA GLU A 138 -4.13 1.36 28.29
C GLU A 138 -5.60 1.03 28.59
N GLU A 139 -6.38 2.04 28.96
CA GLU A 139 -7.80 1.89 29.26
C GLU A 139 -8.58 1.48 28.00
N VAL A 140 -8.36 2.20 26.88
CA VAL A 140 -9.17 2.03 25.66
C VAL A 140 -8.69 0.87 24.79
N LEU A 141 -7.39 0.67 24.62
CA LEU A 141 -6.83 -0.35 23.72
C LEU A 141 -6.47 -1.65 24.47
N GLY A 142 -6.14 -1.53 25.77
CA GLY A 142 -5.83 -2.67 26.64
C GLY A 142 -7.08 -3.30 27.23
N THR A 143 -7.90 -2.50 27.91
CA THR A 143 -9.10 -2.97 28.65
C THR A 143 -10.40 -2.26 28.21
N PRO A 144 -10.77 -2.35 26.91
CA PRO A 144 -11.91 -1.64 26.35
C PRO A 144 -13.22 -1.98 27.08
N ARG A 145 -13.97 -0.93 27.47
CA ARG A 145 -15.28 -1.06 28.10
C ARG A 145 -16.37 -1.23 27.04
N HIS A 146 -16.30 -0.49 25.93
CA HIS A 146 -17.35 -0.50 24.92
C HIS A 146 -17.25 -1.75 24.01
N VAL A 147 -18.40 -2.33 23.65
CA VAL A 147 -18.47 -3.55 22.81
C VAL A 147 -17.85 -3.30 21.43
N PHE A 148 -18.18 -2.18 20.79
CA PHE A 148 -17.59 -1.82 19.49
C PHE A 148 -16.06 -1.67 19.54
N THR A 149 -15.50 -1.12 20.61
CA THR A 149 -14.04 -1.00 20.74
C THR A 149 -13.39 -2.38 20.83
N ARG A 150 -14.03 -3.33 21.53
CA ARG A 150 -13.62 -4.74 21.54
C ARG A 150 -13.64 -5.34 20.13
N GLU A 151 -14.76 -5.18 19.41
CA GLU A 151 -14.89 -5.66 18.02
C GLU A 151 -13.81 -5.07 17.11
N LEU A 152 -13.52 -3.77 17.24
CA LEU A 152 -12.49 -3.08 16.47
C LEU A 152 -11.09 -3.62 16.79
N LEU A 153 -10.78 -3.84 18.06
CA LEU A 153 -9.50 -4.39 18.50
C LEU A 153 -9.31 -5.84 18.06
N ASP A 154 -10.36 -6.65 18.11
CA ASP A 154 -10.33 -8.06 17.71
C ASP A 154 -10.21 -8.23 16.19
N ALA A 155 -10.70 -7.26 15.41
CA ALA A 155 -10.49 -7.19 13.97
C ALA A 155 -9.09 -6.69 13.58
N SER A 156 -8.31 -6.12 14.50
CA SER A 156 -7.01 -5.52 14.21
C SER A 156 -5.89 -6.58 14.13
N PRO A 157 -5.03 -6.55 13.09
CA PRO A 157 -3.91 -7.49 12.94
C PRO A 157 -2.89 -7.45 14.09
N GLU A 158 -2.85 -6.35 14.85
CA GLU A 158 -1.80 -6.09 15.84
C GLU A 158 -1.92 -6.91 17.14
N ARG A 159 -3.08 -7.53 17.40
CA ARG A 159 -3.23 -8.49 18.51
C ARG A 159 -2.77 -9.90 18.15
N ALA A 160 -2.56 -10.21 16.87
CA ALA A 160 -1.98 -11.49 16.49
C ALA A 160 -0.49 -11.51 16.89
N PRO A 161 -0.01 -12.52 17.64
CA PRO A 161 1.42 -12.65 17.92
C PRO A 161 2.24 -12.53 16.63
N ARG A 162 3.36 -11.79 16.68
CA ARG A 162 4.28 -11.73 15.53
C ARG A 162 4.72 -13.16 15.19
N GLY A 163 4.52 -13.57 13.93
CA GLY A 163 4.84 -14.93 13.46
C GLY A 163 3.68 -15.92 13.48
N THR A 164 2.52 -15.59 14.05
CA THR A 164 1.29 -16.38 13.81
C THR A 164 0.67 -16.00 12.48
N ARG A 165 0.25 -17.01 11.69
CA ARG A 165 -0.59 -16.78 10.52
C ARG A 165 -1.87 -16.07 11.00
N LEU A 166 -2.20 -14.95 10.37
CA LEU A 166 -3.39 -14.14 10.69
C LEU A 166 -4.71 -14.90 10.52
N LEU A 167 -4.68 -16.05 9.83
CA LEU A 167 -5.79 -16.99 9.71
C LEU A 167 -5.50 -18.25 10.53
N GLY A 168 -6.23 -18.41 11.64
CA GLY A 168 -6.26 -19.64 12.43
C GLY A 168 -6.95 -20.79 11.67
N ARG A 169 -6.35 -21.98 11.70
CA ARG A 169 -6.71 -23.18 10.91
C ARG A 169 -8.16 -23.68 11.04
N ASN A 170 -8.60 -24.35 9.97
CA ASN A 170 -9.32 -25.63 10.01
C ASN A 170 -8.72 -26.51 8.88
N ARG A 171 -8.12 -27.70 9.02
CA ARG A 171 -7.92 -28.69 10.09
C ARG A 171 -6.55 -29.39 9.85
N GLY A 172 -5.91 -29.88 10.91
CA GLY A 172 -5.16 -31.15 10.85
C GLY A 172 -3.76 -31.25 10.23
N ALA A 173 -3.07 -30.17 9.87
CA ALA A 173 -1.65 -30.29 9.48
C ALA A 173 -0.85 -29.17 10.13
N SER A 174 -0.10 -29.49 11.19
CA SER A 174 1.12 -28.81 11.61
C SER A 174 2.02 -28.60 10.39
N SER A 175 1.73 -27.55 9.61
CA SER A 175 2.68 -26.96 8.68
C SER A 175 3.74 -26.31 9.54
N GLU A 176 4.70 -27.13 9.94
CA GLU A 176 6.11 -26.73 9.87
C GLU A 176 6.30 -25.98 8.54
N ILE A 177 7.09 -24.92 8.58
CA ILE A 177 7.63 -24.32 7.35
C ILE A 177 8.23 -25.51 6.59
N ARG A 178 7.58 -25.95 5.49
CA ARG A 178 8.11 -27.05 4.68
C ARG A 178 9.48 -26.57 4.21
N ALA A 179 10.54 -27.08 4.83
CA ALA A 179 11.87 -26.95 4.28
C ALA A 179 11.80 -27.57 2.88
N ALA A 180 12.14 -26.77 1.87
CA ALA A 180 12.01 -27.14 0.47
C ALA A 180 12.65 -28.51 0.22
N GLY A 181 11.88 -29.44 -0.34
CA GLY A 181 12.45 -30.61 -1.00
C GLY A 181 13.23 -30.13 -2.23
N PRO A 182 14.42 -30.69 -2.53
CA PRO A 182 15.24 -30.29 -3.67
C PRO A 182 14.60 -30.51 -5.05
N ASP A 183 13.49 -31.25 -5.14
CA ASP A 183 12.86 -31.67 -6.40
C ASP A 183 11.57 -30.92 -6.79
N GLU A 184 11.06 -29.98 -5.98
CA GLU A 184 9.85 -29.23 -6.34
C GLU A 184 10.19 -28.01 -7.21
N THR A 185 9.83 -28.08 -8.49
CA THR A 185 10.04 -27.00 -9.47
C THR A 185 9.21 -25.76 -9.11
N PRO A 186 9.80 -24.56 -9.03
CA PRO A 186 9.05 -23.34 -8.73
C PRO A 186 8.06 -22.97 -9.85
N ILE A 187 6.87 -22.51 -9.46
CA ILE A 187 5.85 -22.01 -10.40
C ILE A 187 6.18 -20.59 -10.89
N LEU A 188 6.94 -19.82 -10.11
CA LEU A 188 7.52 -18.53 -10.48
C LEU A 188 8.97 -18.50 -10.03
N GLU A 189 9.88 -18.14 -10.94
CA GLU A 189 11.31 -18.04 -10.65
C GLU A 189 11.88 -16.75 -11.26
N LEU A 190 12.59 -15.98 -10.45
CA LEU A 190 13.46 -14.88 -10.86
C LEU A 190 14.88 -15.29 -10.49
N ALA A 191 15.74 -15.41 -11.49
CA ALA A 191 17.12 -15.84 -11.30
C ALA A 191 18.08 -14.66 -11.59
N GLU A 192 18.68 -14.13 -10.53
CA GLU A 192 19.73 -13.10 -10.55
C GLU A 192 19.36 -11.87 -11.41
N VAL A 193 18.10 -11.41 -11.32
CA VAL A 193 17.60 -10.35 -12.17
C VAL A 193 18.16 -8.99 -11.78
N SER A 194 18.66 -8.23 -12.76
CA SER A 194 19.09 -6.84 -12.58
C SER A 194 18.30 -5.90 -13.49
N VAL A 195 17.98 -4.72 -12.98
CA VAL A 195 17.22 -3.68 -13.70
C VAL A 195 17.79 -2.32 -13.35
N ALA A 196 18.12 -1.54 -14.37
CA ALA A 196 18.49 -0.14 -14.28
C ALA A 196 17.55 0.76 -15.08
N PHE A 197 17.27 1.95 -14.53
CA PHE A 197 16.58 3.02 -15.25
C PHE A 197 17.55 4.20 -15.39
N GLY A 198 18.06 4.42 -16.60
CA GLY A 198 19.13 5.39 -16.84
C GLY A 198 20.38 5.05 -16.02
N ARG A 199 20.83 5.98 -15.18
CA ARG A 199 22.03 5.80 -14.33
C ARG A 199 21.75 5.10 -12.99
N ARG A 200 20.48 4.81 -12.67
CA ARG A 200 20.09 4.26 -11.36
C ARG A 200 19.75 2.78 -11.49
N THR A 201 20.56 1.92 -10.88
CA THR A 201 20.23 0.50 -10.71
C THR A 201 19.19 0.34 -9.59
N VAL A 202 18.06 -0.29 -9.92
CA VAL A 202 16.94 -0.54 -8.99
C VAL A 202 16.95 -1.97 -8.48
N LEU A 203 17.21 -2.95 -9.34
CA LEU A 203 17.41 -4.36 -8.94
C LEU A 203 18.86 -4.76 -9.22
N ARG A 204 19.50 -5.42 -8.25
CA ARG A 204 20.87 -5.92 -8.35
C ARG A 204 20.87 -7.42 -8.06
N ARG A 205 20.93 -8.24 -9.11
CA ARG A 205 21.01 -9.70 -9.00
C ARG A 205 19.97 -10.28 -8.02
N ALA A 206 18.74 -9.80 -8.09
CA ALA A 206 17.67 -10.23 -7.20
C ALA A 206 17.18 -11.62 -7.60
N SER A 207 17.04 -12.52 -6.64
CA SER A 207 16.55 -13.88 -6.86
C SER A 207 15.32 -14.15 -5.99
N LEU A 208 14.31 -14.80 -6.57
CA LEU A 208 13.04 -15.14 -5.91
C LEU A 208 12.47 -16.41 -6.54
N ALA A 209 12.01 -17.34 -5.72
CA ALA A 209 11.26 -18.51 -6.20
C ALA A 209 9.98 -18.64 -5.38
N VAL A 210 8.88 -19.01 -6.05
CA VAL A 210 7.59 -19.32 -5.43
C VAL A 210 7.15 -20.69 -5.92
N ARG A 211 6.80 -21.58 -5.00
CA ARG A 211 6.30 -22.94 -5.28
C ARG A 211 4.78 -23.01 -5.19
N ASP A 212 4.22 -24.12 -5.65
CA ASP A 212 2.78 -24.39 -5.52
C ASP A 212 2.37 -24.45 -4.04
N GLY A 213 1.29 -23.75 -3.69
CA GLY A 213 0.83 -23.61 -2.30
C GLY A 213 1.71 -22.75 -1.39
N GLU A 214 2.78 -22.15 -1.91
CA GLU A 214 3.67 -21.27 -1.13
C GLU A 214 3.13 -19.84 -1.09
N THR A 215 3.23 -19.19 0.08
CA THR A 215 2.99 -17.76 0.23
C THR A 215 4.31 -17.08 0.58
N VAL A 216 4.78 -16.20 -0.30
CA VAL A 216 6.03 -15.45 -0.10
C VAL A 216 5.73 -13.99 0.18
N GLY A 217 6.22 -13.48 1.32
CA GLY A 217 6.12 -12.08 1.69
C GLY A 217 7.32 -11.28 1.19
N LEU A 218 7.10 -10.28 0.35
CA LEU A 218 8.14 -9.34 -0.09
C LEU A 218 8.01 -8.03 0.69
N VAL A 219 8.97 -7.77 1.57
CA VAL A 219 8.97 -6.58 2.45
C VAL A 219 10.20 -5.73 2.16
N GLY A 220 10.03 -4.41 2.24
CA GLY A 220 11.13 -3.45 2.17
C GLY A 220 10.62 -2.02 2.08
N PRO A 221 11.48 -1.01 2.30
CA PRO A 221 11.08 0.39 2.24
C PRO A 221 10.49 0.81 0.89
N SER A 222 9.73 1.90 0.87
CA SER A 222 9.31 2.56 -0.37
C SER A 222 10.52 2.85 -1.27
N GLY A 223 10.43 2.47 -2.54
CA GLY A 223 11.53 2.65 -3.50
C GLY A 223 12.62 1.57 -3.47
N SER A 224 12.48 0.50 -2.68
CA SER A 224 13.43 -0.63 -2.66
C SER A 224 13.39 -1.53 -3.90
N GLY A 225 12.47 -1.28 -4.83
CA GLY A 225 12.34 -2.05 -6.08
C GLY A 225 11.28 -3.14 -6.07
N LYS A 226 10.42 -3.25 -5.04
CA LYS A 226 9.33 -4.25 -4.96
C LYS A 226 8.44 -4.28 -6.21
N THR A 227 7.87 -3.13 -6.58
CA THR A 227 7.03 -2.98 -7.79
C THR A 227 7.81 -3.29 -9.06
N THR A 228 9.10 -2.95 -9.12
CA THR A 228 9.98 -3.31 -10.24
C THR A 228 10.15 -4.82 -10.34
N LEU A 229 10.37 -5.51 -9.22
CA LEU A 229 10.48 -6.96 -9.16
C LEU A 229 9.17 -7.64 -9.59
N LEU A 230 8.02 -7.14 -9.14
CA LEU A 230 6.70 -7.62 -9.56
C LEU A 230 6.47 -7.44 -11.07
N ARG A 231 6.89 -6.31 -11.65
CA ARG A 231 6.80 -6.09 -13.11
C ARG A 231 7.67 -7.06 -13.90
N VAL A 232 8.85 -7.43 -13.38
CA VAL A 232 9.69 -8.47 -13.98
C VAL A 232 9.02 -9.84 -13.87
N ALA A 233 8.47 -10.19 -12.70
CA ALA A 233 7.72 -11.44 -12.48
C ALA A 233 6.53 -11.58 -13.44
N LEU A 234 5.81 -10.49 -13.71
CA LEU A 234 4.68 -10.44 -14.64
C LEU A 234 5.08 -10.40 -16.13
N GLY A 235 6.36 -10.35 -16.46
CA GLY A 235 6.82 -10.20 -17.85
C GLY A 235 6.47 -8.85 -18.49
N LEU A 236 6.13 -7.84 -17.66
CA LEU A 236 5.84 -6.46 -18.08
C LEU A 236 7.12 -5.63 -18.22
N LEU A 237 8.18 -6.03 -17.53
CA LEU A 237 9.50 -5.42 -17.61
C LEU A 237 10.53 -6.52 -17.88
N ARG A 238 11.31 -6.36 -18.95
CA ARG A 238 12.44 -7.25 -19.23
C ARG A 238 13.63 -6.83 -18.36
N PRO A 239 14.29 -7.76 -17.64
CA PRO A 239 15.50 -7.44 -16.90
C PRO A 239 16.69 -7.24 -17.84
N ASP A 240 17.67 -6.44 -17.42
CA ASP A 240 18.92 -6.22 -18.17
C ASP A 240 19.80 -7.47 -18.15
N THR A 241 19.81 -8.17 -17.01
CA THR A 241 20.49 -9.45 -16.80
C THR A 241 19.61 -10.40 -16.00
N GLY A 242 19.89 -11.70 -16.07
CA GLY A 242 19.10 -12.73 -15.39
C GLY A 242 17.89 -13.17 -16.20
N ASP A 243 17.06 -14.02 -15.60
CA ASP A 243 15.88 -14.60 -16.27
C ASP A 243 14.67 -14.65 -15.33
N ALA A 244 13.49 -14.61 -15.92
CA ALA A 244 12.22 -14.65 -15.21
C ALA A 244 11.31 -15.68 -15.88
N ARG A 245 10.88 -16.68 -15.10
CA ARG A 245 10.19 -17.87 -15.58
C ARG A 245 8.88 -18.09 -14.84
N VAL A 246 7.88 -18.58 -15.56
CA VAL A 246 6.60 -19.04 -15.00
C VAL A 246 6.34 -20.45 -15.51
N ASP A 247 6.11 -21.39 -14.61
CA ASP A 247 6.00 -22.83 -14.92
C ASP A 247 7.17 -23.33 -15.78
N GLY A 248 8.39 -22.93 -15.43
CA GLY A 248 9.63 -23.26 -16.16
C GLY A 248 9.83 -22.51 -17.50
N ALA A 249 8.84 -21.77 -18.00
CA ALA A 249 8.94 -21.04 -19.27
C ALA A 249 9.45 -19.60 -19.06
N SER A 250 10.56 -19.23 -19.74
CA SER A 250 11.14 -17.89 -19.69
C SER A 250 10.31 -16.85 -20.45
N TRP A 251 10.10 -15.68 -19.86
CA TRP A 251 9.48 -14.53 -20.53
C TRP A 251 10.24 -14.07 -21.76
N ALA A 252 11.57 -14.16 -21.74
CA ALA A 252 12.42 -13.72 -22.83
C ALA A 252 12.36 -14.66 -24.04
N ALA A 253 12.15 -15.96 -23.80
CA ALA A 253 12.08 -16.98 -24.84
C ALA A 253 10.65 -17.25 -25.34
N ALA A 254 9.63 -16.94 -24.54
CA ALA A 254 8.24 -17.27 -24.84
C ALA A 254 7.68 -16.51 -26.06
N ARG A 255 7.05 -17.24 -26.98
CA ARG A 255 6.38 -16.69 -28.16
C ARG A 255 5.08 -15.95 -27.77
N PRO A 256 4.51 -15.07 -28.63
CA PRO A 256 3.31 -14.30 -28.28
C PRO A 256 2.08 -15.11 -27.86
N ARG A 257 1.93 -16.36 -28.33
CA ARG A 257 0.86 -17.27 -27.90
C ARG A 257 1.13 -17.86 -26.52
N GLU A 258 2.36 -18.31 -26.28
CA GLU A 258 2.82 -18.84 -24.98
C GLU A 258 2.75 -17.77 -23.89
N ARG A 259 3.23 -16.55 -24.17
CA ARG A 259 3.12 -15.42 -23.24
C ARG A 259 1.69 -15.14 -22.82
N ARG A 260 0.73 -15.21 -23.75
CA ARG A 260 -0.70 -15.05 -23.44
C ARG A 260 -1.21 -16.16 -22.51
N ALA A 261 -0.81 -17.41 -22.75
CA ALA A 261 -1.15 -18.53 -21.88
C ALA A 261 -0.53 -18.38 -20.48
N LEU A 262 0.72 -17.95 -20.37
CA LEU A 262 1.37 -17.67 -19.08
C LEU A 262 0.68 -16.52 -18.33
N HIS A 263 0.34 -15.42 -19.00
CA HIS A 263 -0.43 -14.32 -18.38
C HIS A 263 -1.82 -14.75 -17.90
N GLN A 264 -2.40 -15.85 -18.41
CA GLN A 264 -3.66 -16.40 -17.89
C GLN A 264 -3.49 -17.10 -16.54
N ARG A 265 -2.28 -17.58 -16.24
CA ARG A 265 -1.96 -18.22 -14.96
C ARG A 265 -1.67 -17.20 -13.84
N LEU A 266 -1.44 -15.94 -14.20
CA LEU A 266 -1.10 -14.86 -13.28
C LEU A 266 -2.26 -13.89 -13.11
N ALA A 267 -2.46 -13.40 -11.89
CA ALA A 267 -3.29 -12.23 -11.64
C ALA A 267 -2.58 -11.23 -10.74
N LEU A 268 -2.66 -9.95 -11.12
CA LEU A 268 -2.19 -8.82 -10.32
C LEU A 268 -3.38 -8.17 -9.63
N VAL A 269 -3.27 -7.94 -8.32
CA VAL A 269 -4.12 -6.97 -7.60
C VAL A 269 -3.28 -5.70 -7.45
N PRO A 270 -3.54 -4.64 -8.26
CA PRO A 270 -2.69 -3.46 -8.26
C PRO A 270 -2.95 -2.57 -7.05
N GLN A 271 -1.92 -1.82 -6.65
CA GLN A 271 -1.96 -0.81 -5.58
C GLN A 271 -3.02 0.28 -5.82
N ASP A 272 -3.21 0.71 -7.08
CA ASP A 272 -4.30 1.59 -7.50
C ASP A 272 -5.30 0.81 -8.38
N PRO A 273 -6.35 0.22 -7.78
CA PRO A 273 -7.44 -0.42 -8.49
C PRO A 273 -8.07 0.46 -9.57
N LEU A 274 -8.30 1.75 -9.29
CA LEU A 274 -9.10 2.61 -10.15
C LEU A 274 -8.41 2.86 -11.50
N ALA A 275 -7.10 3.13 -11.48
CA ALA A 275 -6.31 3.30 -12.68
C ALA A 275 -6.30 2.06 -13.60
N SER A 276 -6.61 0.88 -13.04
CA SER A 276 -6.64 -0.38 -13.77
C SER A 276 -8.01 -0.75 -14.35
N PHE A 277 -9.07 -0.01 -14.03
CA PHE A 277 -10.42 -0.28 -14.51
C PHE A 277 -10.71 0.46 -15.84
N PRO A 278 -11.50 -0.13 -16.76
CA PRO A 278 -11.98 0.59 -17.93
C PRO A 278 -12.77 1.84 -17.52
N ARG A 279 -12.53 2.96 -18.21
CA ARG A 279 -13.20 4.23 -17.90
C ARG A 279 -14.72 4.09 -18.04
N GLY A 280 -15.45 4.56 -17.03
CA GLY A 280 -16.92 4.55 -17.01
C GLY A 280 -17.55 3.17 -16.84
N ALA A 281 -16.78 2.09 -16.71
CA ALA A 281 -17.33 0.77 -16.48
C ALA A 281 -17.85 0.61 -15.05
N ASP A 282 -18.99 -0.05 -14.92
CA ASP A 282 -19.50 -0.51 -13.63
C ASP A 282 -18.80 -1.79 -13.15
N GLY A 283 -18.95 -2.10 -11.87
CA GLY A 283 -18.32 -3.28 -11.27
C GLY A 283 -18.73 -4.59 -11.93
N LEU A 284 -20.00 -4.70 -12.38
CA LEU A 284 -20.50 -5.89 -13.03
C LEU A 284 -19.84 -6.12 -14.40
N ALA A 285 -19.70 -5.08 -15.21
CA ALA A 285 -19.03 -5.11 -16.51
C ALA A 285 -17.57 -5.53 -16.35
N ILE A 286 -16.87 -4.95 -15.36
CA ILE A 286 -15.49 -5.31 -15.03
C ILE A 286 -15.34 -6.79 -14.72
N LEU A 287 -16.21 -7.35 -13.87
CA LEU A 287 -16.17 -8.79 -13.54
C LEU A 287 -16.58 -9.67 -14.72
N ARG A 288 -17.59 -9.27 -15.50
CA ARG A 288 -18.02 -10.03 -16.69
C ARG A 288 -16.93 -10.09 -17.76
N ASP A 289 -16.15 -9.04 -17.93
CA ASP A 289 -15.02 -9.02 -18.86
C ASP A 289 -13.88 -9.93 -18.38
N ALA A 290 -13.57 -9.92 -17.08
CA ALA A 290 -12.59 -10.85 -16.50
C ALA A 290 -13.03 -12.32 -16.66
N LEU A 291 -14.31 -12.61 -16.36
CA LEU A 291 -14.89 -13.94 -16.54
C LEU A 291 -14.94 -14.36 -18.02
N ARG A 292 -15.18 -13.41 -18.94
CA ARG A 292 -15.08 -13.67 -20.39
C ARG A 292 -13.66 -14.05 -20.77
N ALA A 293 -12.66 -13.33 -20.28
CA ALA A 293 -11.25 -13.65 -20.53
C ALA A 293 -10.83 -14.99 -19.93
N ALA A 294 -11.50 -15.43 -18.87
CA ALA A 294 -11.34 -16.75 -18.24
C ALA A 294 -12.12 -17.87 -18.96
N GLY A 295 -12.84 -17.57 -20.06
CA GLY A 295 -13.58 -18.56 -20.82
C GLY A 295 -14.96 -18.94 -20.23
N VAL A 296 -15.47 -18.22 -19.24
CA VAL A 296 -16.80 -18.49 -18.65
C VAL A 296 -17.90 -18.19 -19.66
N GLU A 297 -18.89 -19.07 -19.75
CA GLU A 297 -20.03 -18.94 -20.66
C GLU A 297 -20.88 -17.69 -20.38
N ARG A 298 -21.37 -17.02 -21.43
CA ARG A 298 -22.09 -15.73 -21.34
C ARG A 298 -23.26 -15.75 -20.35
N GLY A 299 -24.04 -16.83 -20.32
CA GLY A 299 -25.19 -16.99 -19.43
C GLY A 299 -24.80 -17.07 -17.94
N LEU A 300 -23.66 -17.70 -17.64
CA LEU A 300 -23.19 -17.93 -16.28
C LEU A 300 -22.42 -16.75 -15.67
N ARG A 301 -21.89 -15.85 -16.50
CA ARG A 301 -21.04 -14.73 -16.04
C ARG A 301 -21.69 -13.85 -14.97
N ARG A 302 -22.99 -13.59 -15.06
CA ARG A 302 -23.68 -12.72 -14.09
C ARG A 302 -23.74 -13.39 -12.71
N GLY A 303 -24.14 -14.65 -12.65
CA GLY A 303 -24.19 -15.41 -11.39
C GLY A 303 -22.80 -15.56 -10.76
N ARG A 304 -21.79 -15.87 -11.58
CA ARG A 304 -20.39 -15.94 -11.13
C ARG A 304 -19.86 -14.60 -10.61
N ALA A 305 -20.17 -13.49 -11.27
CA ALA A 305 -19.77 -12.16 -10.81
C ALA A 305 -20.39 -11.80 -9.45
N LEU A 306 -21.65 -12.17 -9.23
CA LEU A 306 -22.32 -11.96 -7.93
C LEU A 306 -21.70 -12.84 -6.84
N GLY A 307 -21.41 -14.10 -7.13
CA GLY A 307 -20.72 -15.00 -6.19
C GLY A 307 -19.33 -14.51 -5.81
N LEU A 308 -18.54 -14.04 -6.78
CA LEU A 308 -17.22 -13.44 -6.51
C LEU A 308 -17.31 -12.17 -5.69
N ALA A 309 -18.34 -11.34 -5.92
CA ALA A 309 -18.55 -10.15 -5.13
C ALA A 309 -18.91 -10.49 -3.68
N ASP A 310 -19.75 -11.50 -3.47
CA ASP A 310 -20.08 -12.01 -2.14
C ASP A 310 -18.84 -12.57 -1.40
N GLU A 311 -18.01 -13.36 -2.10
CA GLU A 311 -16.77 -13.94 -1.56
C GLU A 311 -15.79 -12.87 -1.02
N VAL A 312 -15.73 -11.70 -1.68
CA VAL A 312 -14.89 -10.57 -1.23
C VAL A 312 -15.66 -9.56 -0.36
N GLY A 313 -16.91 -9.84 0.00
CA GLY A 313 -17.77 -8.95 0.78
C GLY A 313 -18.14 -7.63 0.08
N LEU A 314 -18.18 -7.60 -1.25
CA LEU A 314 -18.65 -6.46 -2.04
C LEU A 314 -20.17 -6.58 -2.26
N PRO A 315 -21.00 -5.65 -1.72
CA PRO A 315 -22.45 -5.75 -1.87
C PRO A 315 -22.86 -5.66 -3.35
N ALA A 316 -23.88 -6.43 -3.74
CA ALA A 316 -24.34 -6.49 -5.13
C ALA A 316 -24.75 -5.11 -5.69
N SER A 317 -25.24 -4.20 -4.83
CA SER A 317 -25.56 -2.82 -5.22
C SER A 317 -24.34 -2.03 -5.68
N ALA A 318 -23.15 -2.34 -5.18
CA ALA A 318 -21.91 -1.69 -5.62
C ALA A 318 -21.51 -2.14 -7.04
N LEU A 319 -21.85 -3.35 -7.47
CA LEU A 319 -21.54 -3.81 -8.83
C LEU A 319 -22.30 -3.03 -9.91
N ALA A 320 -23.45 -2.45 -9.58
CA ALA A 320 -24.24 -1.64 -10.52
C ALA A 320 -23.73 -0.21 -10.68
N ARG A 321 -22.74 0.21 -9.87
CA ARG A 321 -22.21 1.58 -9.85
C ARG A 321 -20.92 1.67 -10.67
N PRO A 322 -20.64 2.82 -11.30
CA PRO A 322 -19.35 3.10 -11.91
C PRO A 322 -18.21 2.87 -10.91
N ALA A 323 -17.11 2.28 -11.36
CA ALA A 323 -15.97 1.99 -10.47
C ALA A 323 -15.36 3.24 -9.83
N ALA A 324 -15.49 4.40 -10.47
CA ALA A 324 -15.05 5.70 -9.94
C ALA A 324 -15.85 6.11 -8.69
N ASP A 325 -17.12 5.73 -8.60
CA ASP A 325 -18.02 6.13 -7.52
C ASP A 325 -17.91 5.22 -6.29
N LEU A 326 -17.21 4.09 -6.41
CA LEU A 326 -16.98 3.15 -5.32
C LEU A 326 -16.00 3.73 -4.29
N SER A 327 -16.19 3.39 -3.01
CA SER A 327 -15.21 3.72 -1.97
C SER A 327 -13.87 3.02 -2.23
N GLY A 328 -12.78 3.49 -1.63
CA GLY A 328 -11.46 2.86 -1.76
C GLY A 328 -11.48 1.35 -1.48
N VAL A 329 -12.08 0.96 -0.35
CA VAL A 329 -12.27 -0.45 0.05
C VAL A 329 -13.12 -1.23 -0.95
N GLN A 330 -14.21 -0.63 -1.46
CA GLN A 330 -15.05 -1.27 -2.48
C GLN A 330 -14.29 -1.48 -3.79
N ARG A 331 -13.50 -0.50 -4.23
CA ARG A 331 -12.66 -0.61 -5.43
C ARG A 331 -11.62 -1.71 -5.29
N GLN A 332 -11.05 -1.85 -4.10
CA GLN A 332 -10.07 -2.89 -3.83
C GLN A 332 -10.69 -4.28 -3.81
N ARG A 333 -11.83 -4.46 -3.12
CA ARG A 333 -12.60 -5.71 -3.16
C ARG A 333 -12.96 -6.09 -4.59
N LEU A 334 -13.39 -5.12 -5.41
CA LEU A 334 -13.64 -5.33 -6.84
C LEU A 334 -12.37 -5.77 -7.60
N ALA A 335 -11.20 -5.20 -7.30
CA ALA A 335 -9.93 -5.61 -7.92
C ALA A 335 -9.53 -7.04 -7.53
N ILE A 336 -9.73 -7.43 -6.27
CA ILE A 336 -9.51 -8.81 -5.78
C ILE A 336 -10.46 -9.77 -6.50
N ALA A 337 -11.77 -9.48 -6.52
CA ALA A 337 -12.75 -10.30 -7.22
C ALA A 337 -12.43 -10.44 -8.72
N ARG A 338 -11.97 -9.36 -9.37
CA ARG A 338 -11.54 -9.37 -10.77
C ARG A 338 -10.32 -10.26 -10.99
N ALA A 339 -9.35 -10.24 -10.07
CA ALA A 339 -8.17 -11.09 -10.13
C ALA A 339 -8.55 -12.57 -9.96
N LEU A 340 -9.41 -12.88 -8.99
CA LEU A 340 -9.91 -14.24 -8.71
C LEU A 340 -10.80 -14.80 -9.81
N ALA A 341 -11.53 -13.94 -10.54
CA ALA A 341 -12.38 -14.34 -11.67
C ALA A 341 -11.65 -15.12 -12.77
N ARG A 342 -10.32 -14.98 -12.85
CA ARG A 342 -9.46 -15.65 -13.83
C ARG A 342 -8.97 -17.02 -13.36
N SER A 343 -9.29 -17.44 -12.13
CA SER A 343 -8.76 -18.64 -11.49
C SER A 343 -7.24 -18.79 -11.68
N PRO A 344 -6.46 -17.75 -11.29
CA PRO A 344 -5.02 -17.75 -11.49
C PRO A 344 -4.34 -18.85 -10.66
N ARG A 345 -3.22 -19.39 -11.14
CA ARG A 345 -2.32 -20.22 -10.34
C ARG A 345 -1.45 -19.38 -9.41
N ILE A 346 -1.11 -18.15 -9.82
CA ILE A 346 -0.28 -17.23 -9.04
C ILE A 346 -1.03 -15.91 -8.89
N LEU A 347 -1.26 -15.51 -7.64
CA LEU A 347 -1.80 -14.20 -7.29
C LEU A 347 -0.66 -13.32 -6.79
N LEU A 348 -0.50 -12.14 -7.40
CA LEU A 348 0.52 -11.15 -7.07
C LEU A 348 -0.19 -9.90 -6.57
N PRO A 349 -0.45 -9.77 -5.26
CA PRO A 349 -1.06 -8.57 -4.75
C PRO A 349 0.01 -7.53 -4.42
N ASP A 350 -0.17 -6.31 -4.95
CA ASP A 350 0.73 -5.17 -4.73
C ASP A 350 0.06 -4.21 -3.73
N GLU A 351 0.50 -4.28 -2.47
CA GLU A 351 -0.07 -3.54 -1.33
C GLU A 351 -1.60 -3.64 -1.19
N PRO A 352 -2.18 -4.86 -1.13
CA PRO A 352 -3.58 -4.99 -0.77
C PRO A 352 -3.78 -4.57 0.71
N VAL A 353 -4.57 -3.52 0.94
CA VAL A 353 -5.06 -3.11 2.27
C VAL A 353 -6.15 -4.02 2.82
#